data_AF-A0A0Q1HHR2-F1
#
_entry.id   AF-A0A0Q1HHR2-F1
#
_cell.length_a   1.000
_cell.length_b   1.000
_cell.length_c   1.000
_cell.angle_alpha   90.00
_cell.angle_beta   90.00
_cell.angle_gamma   90.00
#
_symmetry.space_group_name_H-M   'P 1'
#
loop_
_entity.id
_entity.type
_entity.pdbx_description
1 polymer ?
#
loop_
_entity_poly.entity_id
_entity_poly.type
_entity_poly.pdbx_seq_one_letter_code
_entity_poly.pdbx_strand_id
1 'polypeptide(L)'
;MEKKNIGQPSKLPTFLVEMKGLLEDPRTVILTDKELLVAVNQRLPKNLRVSLSCFEFWKTPNLNSKSPENIEQLDDDMVEDFRQTLAYARVHQKMNLTGNMLDEKNKNQWGASWLLERKFKDLQVNKGGGNIQIGTGNITLKIEGGDSNVIDMIDVDYEVVDEQPKRLITKKDNDM
;
A
#
# COMPACT_ATOMS: atom_id res chain seq x y z
N MET A 1 -33.42 37.99 -15.59
CA MET A 1 -33.25 36.52 -15.70
C MET A 1 -31.78 36.26 -15.95
N GLU A 2 -31.03 35.94 -14.90
CA GLU A 2 -29.62 35.58 -15.04
C GLU A 2 -29.52 34.27 -15.83
N LYS A 3 -28.78 34.30 -16.94
CA LYS A 3 -28.45 33.11 -17.71
C LYS A 3 -27.47 32.31 -16.86
N LYS A 4 -27.97 31.31 -16.12
CA LYS A 4 -27.12 30.29 -15.50
C LYS A 4 -26.26 29.69 -16.61
N ASN A 5 -24.94 29.88 -16.52
CA ASN A 5 -24.00 29.17 -17.37
C ASN A 5 -24.20 27.68 -17.10
N ILE A 6 -24.86 26.98 -18.02
CA ILE A 6 -24.97 25.52 -17.97
C ILE A 6 -23.56 25.01 -18.28
N GLY A 7 -22.76 24.87 -17.22
CA GLY A 7 -21.42 24.34 -17.28
C GLY A 7 -21.42 22.94 -17.87
N GLN A 8 -20.28 22.55 -18.44
CA GLN A 8 -20.07 21.21 -18.96
C GLN A 8 -20.46 20.16 -17.90
N PRO A 9 -21.23 19.11 -18.25
CA PRO A 9 -21.64 18.08 -17.31
C PRO A 9 -20.43 17.41 -16.66
N SER A 10 -20.53 17.13 -15.36
CA SER A 10 -19.47 16.47 -14.60
C SER A 10 -19.14 15.10 -15.22
N LYS A 11 -17.84 14.77 -15.27
CA LYS A 11 -17.36 13.46 -15.75
C LYS A 11 -17.47 12.36 -14.68
N LEU A 12 -17.78 12.73 -13.44
CA LEU A 12 -17.77 11.83 -12.28
C LEU A 12 -18.73 10.64 -12.42
N PRO A 13 -19.98 10.78 -12.91
CA PRO A 13 -20.89 9.64 -13.02
C PRO A 13 -20.35 8.55 -13.95
N THR A 14 -19.84 8.92 -15.13
CA THR A 14 -19.26 7.93 -16.06
C THR A 14 -17.97 7.34 -15.51
N PHE A 15 -17.16 8.15 -14.83
CA PHE A 15 -15.94 7.67 -14.17
C PHE A 15 -16.26 6.64 -13.08
N LEU A 16 -17.30 6.87 -12.28
CA LEU A 16 -17.71 5.99 -11.20
C LEU A 16 -18.17 4.62 -11.72
N VAL A 17 -18.94 4.58 -12.81
CA VAL A 17 -19.37 3.33 -13.44
C VAL A 17 -18.17 2.46 -13.86
N GLU A 18 -17.21 3.06 -14.56
CA GLU A 18 -15.99 2.35 -14.99
C GLU A 18 -15.10 1.94 -13.82
N MET A 19 -15.05 2.77 -12.76
CA MET A 19 -14.33 2.45 -11.54
C MET A 19 -14.92 1.24 -10.82
N LYS A 20 -16.25 1.15 -10.68
CA LYS A 20 -16.92 -0.01 -10.10
C LYS A 20 -16.63 -1.29 -10.88
N GLY A 21 -16.81 -1.26 -12.20
CA GLY A 21 -16.52 -2.40 -13.07
C GLY A 21 -15.05 -2.81 -13.10
N LEU A 22 -14.12 -1.92 -12.75
CA LEU A 22 -12.71 -2.27 -12.55
C LEU A 22 -12.49 -2.95 -11.19
N LEU A 23 -13.14 -2.46 -10.13
CA LEU A 23 -12.96 -2.97 -8.78
C LEU A 23 -13.62 -4.34 -8.55
N GLU A 24 -14.67 -4.64 -9.30
CA GLU A 24 -15.34 -5.95 -9.29
C GLU A 24 -14.55 -7.04 -10.05
N ASP A 25 -13.57 -6.66 -10.87
CA ASP A 25 -12.73 -7.63 -11.59
C ASP A 25 -11.80 -8.36 -10.60
N PRO A 26 -11.90 -9.70 -10.45
CA PRO A 26 -11.09 -10.46 -9.52
C PRO A 26 -9.59 -10.44 -9.87
N ARG A 27 -9.23 -10.01 -11.09
CA ARG A 27 -7.84 -9.85 -11.53
C ARG A 27 -7.26 -8.49 -11.16
N THR A 28 -8.08 -7.59 -10.61
CA THR A 28 -7.63 -6.26 -10.21
C THR A 28 -6.65 -6.38 -9.06
N VAL A 29 -5.40 -6.04 -9.37
CA VAL A 29 -4.28 -6.01 -8.45
C VAL A 29 -4.40 -4.83 -7.48
N ILE A 30 -3.48 -4.76 -6.52
CA ILE A 30 -3.38 -3.63 -5.60
C ILE A 30 -3.08 -2.37 -6.40
N LEU A 31 -4.09 -1.52 -6.61
CA LEU A 31 -3.92 -0.25 -7.31
C LEU A 31 -3.67 0.87 -6.28
N THR A 32 -2.67 1.69 -6.55
CA THR A 32 -2.56 3.04 -6.01
C THR A 32 -3.59 3.95 -6.65
N ASP A 33 -3.87 5.10 -6.04
CA ASP A 33 -4.81 6.10 -6.59
C ASP A 33 -4.43 6.52 -8.03
N LYS A 34 -3.13 6.59 -8.34
CA LYS A 34 -2.64 6.90 -9.70
C LYS A 34 -2.90 5.76 -10.68
N GLU A 35 -2.66 4.52 -10.27
CA GLU A 35 -2.90 3.35 -11.13
C GLU A 35 -4.39 3.13 -11.34
N LEU A 36 -5.22 3.35 -10.32
CA LEU A 36 -6.68 3.33 -10.41
C LEU A 36 -7.16 4.34 -11.46
N LEU A 37 -6.68 5.58 -11.37
CA LEU A 37 -7.00 6.61 -12.35
C LEU A 37 -6.58 6.22 -13.77
N VAL A 38 -5.37 5.70 -13.96
CA VAL A 38 -4.87 5.28 -15.27
C VAL A 38 -5.72 4.14 -15.83
N ALA A 39 -6.02 3.13 -15.01
CA ALA A 39 -6.81 1.98 -15.41
C ALA A 39 -8.24 2.38 -15.82
N VAL A 40 -8.90 3.24 -15.04
CA VAL A 40 -10.23 3.76 -15.38
C VAL A 40 -10.17 4.63 -16.66
N ASN A 41 -9.18 5.51 -16.78
CA ASN A 41 -9.01 6.34 -17.98
C ASN A 41 -8.74 5.55 -19.26
N GLN A 42 -8.14 4.36 -19.17
CA GLN A 42 -7.95 3.48 -20.32
C GLN A 42 -9.28 2.91 -20.84
N ARG A 43 -10.26 2.70 -19.97
CA ARG A 43 -11.62 2.27 -20.33
C ARG A 43 -12.49 3.41 -20.85
N LEU A 44 -12.15 4.65 -20.48
CA LEU A 44 -12.88 5.84 -20.93
C LEU A 44 -12.42 6.37 -22.31
N PRO A 45 -13.36 6.88 -23.13
CA PRO A 45 -13.00 7.62 -24.34
C PRO A 45 -12.24 8.90 -23.99
N LYS A 46 -11.37 9.38 -24.90
CA LYS A 46 -10.42 10.47 -24.63
C LYS A 46 -11.05 11.74 -24.05
N ASN A 47 -12.26 12.10 -24.49
CA ASN A 47 -13.02 13.26 -24.02
C ASN A 47 -13.52 13.12 -22.57
N LEU A 48 -13.73 11.90 -22.08
CA LEU A 48 -14.22 11.61 -20.73
C LEU A 48 -13.11 11.30 -19.73
N ARG A 49 -11.84 11.27 -20.17
CA ARG A 49 -10.71 11.07 -19.26
C ARG A 49 -10.59 12.21 -18.25
N VAL A 50 -10.12 11.84 -17.08
CA VAL A 50 -9.99 12.71 -15.91
C VAL A 50 -8.51 12.90 -15.60
N SER A 51 -8.10 14.13 -15.30
CA SER A 51 -6.72 14.41 -14.90
C SER A 51 -6.48 14.01 -13.44
N LEU A 52 -5.20 13.77 -13.08
CA LEU A 52 -4.84 13.44 -11.70
C LEU A 52 -5.30 14.53 -10.73
N SER A 53 -5.10 15.80 -11.07
CA SER A 53 -5.55 16.92 -10.23
C SER A 53 -7.07 16.91 -10.02
N CYS A 54 -7.86 16.60 -11.05
CA CYS A 54 -9.32 16.49 -10.90
C CYS A 54 -9.71 15.33 -9.99
N PHE A 55 -9.05 14.19 -10.12
CA PHE A 55 -9.28 13.03 -9.26
C PHE A 55 -8.91 13.32 -7.79
N GLU A 56 -7.80 14.01 -7.55
CA GLU A 56 -7.43 14.46 -6.20
C GLU A 56 -8.46 15.43 -5.61
N PHE A 57 -9.01 16.35 -6.40
CA PHE A 57 -10.10 17.22 -5.93
C PHE A 57 -11.35 16.42 -5.57
N TRP A 58 -11.69 15.40 -6.35
CA TRP A 58 -12.86 14.55 -6.06
C TRP A 58 -12.74 13.77 -4.75
N LYS A 59 -11.53 13.35 -4.39
CA LYS A 59 -11.29 12.64 -3.13
C LYS A 59 -11.29 13.55 -1.90
N THR A 60 -11.18 14.86 -2.09
CA THR A 60 -10.92 15.80 -1.00
C THR A 60 -12.20 16.57 -0.66
N PRO A 61 -12.89 16.25 0.45
CA PRO A 61 -14.14 16.89 0.86
C PRO A 61 -13.97 18.39 1.02
N ASN A 62 -14.90 19.20 0.49
CA ASN A 62 -15.11 20.60 0.88
C ASN A 62 -13.87 21.53 0.81
N LEU A 63 -12.80 21.09 0.15
CA LEU A 63 -11.52 21.79 0.12
C LEU A 63 -11.36 22.65 -1.13
N ASN A 64 -12.18 22.41 -2.16
CA ASN A 64 -12.14 23.18 -3.39
C ASN A 64 -13.53 23.32 -4.02
N SER A 65 -13.76 24.42 -4.74
CA SER A 65 -14.88 24.63 -5.69
C SER A 65 -15.11 23.47 -6.68
N LYS A 66 -14.11 22.61 -6.87
CA LYS A 66 -14.16 21.44 -7.78
C LYS A 66 -14.42 20.11 -7.05
N SER A 67 -14.55 20.12 -5.73
CA SER A 67 -14.94 18.95 -4.97
C SER A 67 -16.38 18.56 -5.33
N PRO A 68 -16.75 17.26 -5.31
CA PRO A 68 -18.01 16.80 -5.86
C PRO A 68 -19.23 17.42 -5.18
N GLU A 69 -19.11 17.74 -3.89
CA GLU A 69 -20.14 18.37 -3.05
C GLU A 69 -20.47 19.81 -3.50
N ASN A 70 -19.54 20.47 -4.21
CA ASN A 70 -19.69 21.85 -4.66
C ASN A 70 -20.16 21.94 -6.12
N ILE A 71 -20.42 20.80 -6.79
CA ILE A 71 -20.87 20.75 -8.17
C ILE A 71 -22.40 20.73 -8.18
N GLU A 72 -23.04 21.85 -8.56
CA GLU A 72 -24.52 21.99 -8.59
C GLU A 72 -25.26 20.91 -9.40
N GLN A 73 -24.57 20.26 -10.34
CA GLN A 73 -25.14 19.24 -11.24
C GLN A 73 -24.99 17.81 -10.71
N LEU A 74 -24.35 17.61 -9.56
CA LEU A 74 -24.19 16.29 -8.96
C LEU A 74 -25.17 16.10 -7.81
N ASP A 75 -25.76 14.92 -7.76
CA ASP A 75 -26.63 14.53 -6.64
C ASP A 75 -25.78 14.11 -5.42
N ASP A 76 -26.27 14.38 -4.22
CA ASP A 76 -25.58 14.04 -2.97
C ASP A 76 -25.37 12.51 -2.87
N ASP A 77 -26.35 11.72 -3.33
CA ASP A 77 -26.26 10.26 -3.39
C ASP A 77 -25.10 9.79 -4.27
N MET A 78 -24.83 10.49 -5.38
CA MET A 78 -23.72 10.17 -6.29
C MET A 78 -22.36 10.49 -5.66
N VAL A 79 -22.28 11.59 -4.91
CA VAL A 79 -21.05 11.95 -4.17
C VAL A 79 -20.75 10.89 -3.12
N GLU A 80 -21.77 10.47 -2.38
CA GLU A 80 -21.64 9.45 -1.34
C GLU A 80 -21.29 8.09 -1.95
N ASP A 81 -21.93 7.70 -3.06
CA ASP A 81 -21.63 6.46 -3.78
C ASP A 81 -20.18 6.42 -4.29
N PHE A 82 -19.65 7.55 -4.77
CA PHE A 82 -18.24 7.65 -5.14
C PHE A 82 -17.31 7.42 -3.94
N ARG A 83 -17.61 8.03 -2.79
CA ARG A 83 -16.83 7.89 -1.55
C ARG A 83 -16.87 6.46 -1.02
N GLN A 84 -18.06 5.87 -1.00
CA GLN A 84 -18.26 4.48 -0.58
C GLN A 84 -17.53 3.52 -1.51
N THR A 85 -17.53 3.76 -2.82
CA THR A 85 -16.81 2.91 -3.78
C THR A 85 -15.29 2.98 -3.54
N LEU A 86 -14.73 4.16 -3.25
CA LEU A 86 -13.31 4.27 -2.89
C LEU A 86 -12.98 3.59 -1.57
N ALA A 87 -13.86 3.69 -0.57
CA ALA A 87 -13.69 3.01 0.71
C ALA A 87 -13.77 1.48 0.53
N TYR A 88 -14.76 1.01 -0.22
CA TYR A 88 -14.93 -0.40 -0.58
C TYR A 88 -13.71 -0.95 -1.31
N ALA A 89 -13.17 -0.22 -2.29
CA ALA A 89 -11.94 -0.58 -2.98
C ALA A 89 -10.78 -0.85 -2.02
N ARG A 90 -10.60 0.03 -1.02
CA ARG A 90 -9.55 -0.11 -0.01
C ARG A 90 -9.78 -1.31 0.89
N VAL A 91 -11.02 -1.53 1.34
CA VAL A 91 -11.39 -2.69 2.16
C VAL A 91 -11.17 -3.99 1.39
N HIS A 92 -11.63 -4.07 0.15
CA HIS A 92 -11.46 -5.25 -0.70
C HIS A 92 -9.97 -5.57 -0.94
N GLN A 93 -9.16 -4.55 -1.25
CA GLN A 93 -7.71 -4.72 -1.37
C GLN A 93 -7.06 -5.19 -0.06
N LYS A 94 -7.52 -4.68 1.09
CA LYS A 94 -7.07 -5.11 2.40
C LYS A 94 -7.40 -6.58 2.64
N MET A 95 -8.64 -6.99 2.36
CA MET A 95 -9.08 -8.39 2.50
C MET A 95 -8.29 -9.34 1.60
N ASN A 96 -8.07 -8.98 0.34
CA ASN A 96 -7.29 -9.81 -0.60
C ASN A 96 -5.83 -9.95 -0.16
N LEU A 97 -5.21 -8.86 0.30
CA LEU A 97 -3.86 -8.89 0.84
C LEU A 97 -3.76 -9.73 2.12
N THR A 98 -4.71 -9.59 3.04
CA THR A 98 -4.76 -10.40 4.25
C THR A 98 -4.98 -11.88 3.93
N GLY A 99 -5.87 -12.19 2.98
CA GLY A 99 -6.06 -13.56 2.49
C GLY A 99 -4.78 -14.14 1.91
N ASN A 100 -4.08 -13.39 1.08
CA ASN A 100 -2.79 -13.79 0.52
C ASN A 100 -1.70 -13.98 1.59
N MET A 101 -1.72 -13.17 2.65
CA MET A 101 -0.78 -13.26 3.77
C MET A 101 -1.05 -14.51 4.64
N LEU A 102 -2.31 -14.87 4.84
CA LEU A 102 -2.72 -15.99 5.71
C LEU A 102 -2.81 -17.34 4.97
N ASP A 103 -2.77 -17.35 3.64
CA ASP A 103 -2.79 -18.58 2.85
C ASP A 103 -1.44 -19.31 2.93
N GLU A 104 -1.41 -20.42 3.67
CA GLU A 104 -0.25 -21.32 3.84
C GLU A 104 0.36 -21.81 2.52
N LYS A 105 -0.43 -21.85 1.43
CA LYS A 105 0.03 -22.29 0.12
C LYS A 105 0.65 -21.17 -0.71
N ASN A 106 0.48 -19.93 -0.29
CA ASN A 106 1.00 -18.77 -1.01
C ASN A 106 2.50 -18.59 -0.74
N LYS A 107 3.31 -18.60 -1.79
CA LYS A 107 4.77 -18.36 -1.68
C LYS A 107 5.12 -16.90 -1.35
N ASN A 108 4.17 -15.98 -1.46
CA ASN A 108 4.37 -14.54 -1.29
C ASN A 108 3.68 -13.96 -0.04
N GLN A 109 3.55 -14.74 1.03
CA GLN A 109 2.98 -14.27 2.31
C GLN A 109 3.73 -13.04 2.84
N TRP A 110 5.07 -13.08 2.81
CA TRP A 110 5.92 -11.99 3.28
C TRP A 110 5.76 -10.70 2.45
N GLY A 111 5.64 -10.83 1.14
CA GLY A 111 5.38 -9.67 0.27
C GLY A 111 4.01 -9.06 0.52
N ALA A 112 2.99 -9.89 0.77
CA ALA A 112 1.65 -9.41 1.14
C ALA A 112 1.65 -8.68 2.50
N SER A 113 2.35 -9.24 3.51
CA SER A 113 2.53 -8.60 4.83
C SER A 113 3.22 -7.24 4.72
N TRP A 114 4.34 -7.16 3.99
CA TRP A 114 5.08 -5.92 3.78
C TRP A 114 4.24 -4.83 3.09
N LEU A 115 3.43 -5.22 2.09
CA LEU A 115 2.50 -4.31 1.42
C LEU A 115 1.37 -3.83 2.34
N LEU A 116 0.83 -4.71 3.19
CA LEU A 116 -0.20 -4.36 4.17
C LEU A 116 0.30 -3.28 5.12
N GLU A 117 1.47 -3.47 5.72
CA GLU A 117 2.06 -2.49 6.66
C GLU A 117 2.27 -1.13 5.99
N ARG A 118 2.78 -1.09 4.75
CA ARG A 118 3.05 0.20 4.09
C ARG A 118 1.78 0.92 3.64
N LYS A 119 0.76 0.19 3.21
CA LYS A 119 -0.48 0.76 2.66
C LYS A 119 -1.50 1.12 3.73
N PHE A 120 -1.62 0.32 4.78
CA PHE A 120 -2.63 0.47 5.83
C PHE A 120 -1.97 0.86 7.14
N LYS A 121 -2.02 2.16 7.46
CA LYS A 121 -1.37 2.73 8.66
C LYS A 121 -1.86 2.09 9.96
N ASP A 122 -3.10 1.63 9.99
CA ASP A 122 -3.72 0.93 11.11
C ASP A 122 -3.13 -0.47 11.37
N LEU A 123 -2.45 -1.05 10.38
CA LEU A 123 -1.72 -2.32 10.52
C LEU A 123 -0.22 -2.13 10.79
N GLN A 124 0.26 -0.89 10.88
CA GLN A 124 1.66 -0.61 11.17
C GLN A 124 1.94 -0.87 12.66
N VAL A 125 2.64 -1.96 12.94
CA VAL A 125 3.01 -2.39 14.30
C VAL A 125 3.86 -1.34 15.04
N ASN A 126 4.50 -0.40 14.33
CA ASN A 126 5.51 0.51 14.89
C ASN A 126 5.11 1.99 15.05
N LYS A 127 3.80 2.33 15.08
CA LYS A 127 3.38 3.71 15.38
C LYS A 127 2.93 3.88 16.84
N GLY A 128 3.93 3.88 17.72
CA GLY A 128 3.98 4.47 19.07
C GLY A 128 2.70 4.49 19.93
N GLY A 129 2.66 3.67 20.98
CA GLY A 129 1.62 3.78 22.01
C GLY A 129 1.57 2.72 23.12
N GLY A 130 2.46 1.75 23.16
CA GLY A 130 2.58 0.83 24.30
C GLY A 130 3.99 0.28 24.37
N ASN A 131 4.67 0.54 25.48
CA ASN A 131 5.97 0.02 25.93
C ASN A 131 6.47 -1.28 25.30
N ILE A 132 6.89 -1.26 24.04
CA ILE A 132 7.89 -2.19 23.54
C ILE A 132 9.07 -1.32 23.15
N GLN A 133 9.87 -0.98 24.15
CA GLN A 133 11.26 -0.63 23.93
C GLN A 133 11.93 -1.87 23.37
N ILE A 134 11.89 -2.06 22.05
CA ILE A 134 12.92 -2.86 21.39
C ILE A 134 14.15 -1.98 21.48
N GLY A 135 14.87 -2.11 22.59
CA GLY A 135 16.10 -1.37 22.82
C GLY A 135 17.03 -1.58 21.65
N THR A 136 17.68 -0.51 21.20
CA THR A 136 18.87 -0.53 20.34
C THR A 136 20.07 -1.13 21.08
N GLY A 137 19.88 -2.31 21.65
CA GLY A 137 20.89 -3.15 22.27
C GLY A 137 20.68 -4.58 21.77
N ASN A 138 21.74 -5.38 21.79
CA ASN A 138 21.76 -6.75 21.30
C ASN A 138 20.49 -7.51 21.72
N ILE A 139 19.77 -8.06 20.74
CA ILE A 139 18.60 -8.91 21.00
C ILE A 139 19.14 -10.24 21.54
N THR A 140 19.17 -10.39 22.86
CA THR A 140 19.50 -11.68 23.48
C THR A 140 18.27 -12.59 23.43
N LEU A 141 18.24 -13.52 22.48
CA LEU A 141 17.25 -14.60 22.44
C LEU A 141 17.63 -15.65 23.48
N LYS A 142 16.99 -15.62 24.65
CA LYS A 142 17.13 -16.68 25.67
C LYS A 142 16.19 -17.83 25.32
N ILE A 143 16.74 -18.93 24.79
CA ILE A 143 16.00 -20.17 24.57
C ILE A 143 16.21 -21.05 25.82
N GLU A 144 15.20 -21.12 26.70
CA GLU A 144 15.22 -22.07 27.82
C GLU A 144 14.66 -23.42 27.36
N GLY A 145 15.56 -24.32 26.99
CA GLY A 145 15.27 -25.75 26.91
C GLY A 145 15.38 -26.35 28.32
N GLY A 146 14.31 -26.99 28.79
CA GLY A 146 14.32 -27.71 30.06
C GLY A 146 15.27 -28.92 29.99
N ASP A 147 16.52 -28.72 30.40
CA ASP A 147 17.15 -29.44 31.49
C ASP A 147 18.41 -28.67 31.89
N SER A 148 18.59 -28.47 33.18
CA SER A 148 19.62 -27.60 33.76
C SER A 148 21.03 -28.03 33.36
N ASN A 149 21.77 -27.17 32.62
CA ASN A 149 23.21 -26.88 32.75
C ASN A 149 23.98 -26.50 31.47
N VAL A 150 23.34 -26.07 30.38
CA VAL A 150 24.09 -25.49 29.25
C VAL A 150 23.49 -24.14 28.87
N ILE A 151 24.17 -23.07 29.28
CA ILE A 151 23.99 -21.74 28.72
C ILE A 151 25.08 -21.58 27.65
N ASP A 152 24.77 -21.93 26.41
CA ASP A 152 25.62 -21.51 25.28
C ASP A 152 25.26 -20.06 24.96
N MET A 153 26.07 -19.14 25.51
CA MET A 153 26.07 -17.74 25.09
C MET A 153 26.70 -17.65 23.70
N ILE A 154 25.85 -17.43 22.68
CA ILE A 154 26.33 -17.03 21.36
C ILE A 154 26.33 -15.50 21.32
N ASP A 155 27.49 -14.90 21.57
CA ASP A 155 27.73 -13.49 21.25
C ASP A 155 27.89 -13.37 19.72
N VAL A 156 26.87 -12.82 19.06
CA VAL A 156 26.96 -12.45 17.65
C VAL A 156 27.48 -11.02 17.59
N ASP A 157 28.81 -10.88 17.61
CA ASP A 157 29.47 -9.61 17.30
C ASP A 157 29.31 -9.33 15.79
N TYR A 158 28.58 -8.27 15.47
CA TYR A 158 28.63 -7.70 14.12
C TYR A 158 29.86 -6.82 14.00
N GLU A 159 30.96 -7.37 13.48
CA GLU A 159 32.01 -6.54 12.90
C GLU A 159 31.47 -5.91 11.61
N VAL A 160 31.49 -4.57 11.54
CA VAL A 160 31.30 -3.85 10.28
C VAL A 160 32.46 -4.23 9.36
N VAL A 161 32.19 -5.10 8.39
CA VAL A 161 33.18 -5.47 7.39
C VAL A 161 33.37 -4.27 6.45
N ASP A 162 34.44 -3.51 6.66
CA ASP A 162 34.96 -2.60 5.64
C ASP A 162 35.37 -3.41 4.41
N GLU A 163 34.70 -3.17 3.28
CA GLU A 163 34.98 -3.78 1.99
C GLU A 163 36.38 -3.38 1.47
N GLN A 164 37.40 -4.15 1.83
CA GLN A 164 38.67 -4.18 1.12
C GLN A 164 39.08 -5.65 0.92
N PRO A 165 38.96 -6.25 -0.29
CA PRO A 165 39.41 -7.61 -0.52
C PRO A 165 40.95 -7.64 -0.56
N LYS A 166 41.59 -7.91 0.59
CA LYS A 166 43.00 -8.31 0.61
C LYS A 166 43.13 -9.71 0.01
N ARG A 167 43.53 -9.77 -1.26
CA ARG A 167 43.96 -11.00 -1.93
C ARG A 167 45.18 -11.57 -1.19
N LEU A 168 44.96 -12.61 -0.39
CA LEU A 168 46.02 -13.51 0.06
C LEU A 168 46.34 -14.48 -1.09
N ILE A 169 47.45 -14.24 -1.77
CA ILE A 169 48.04 -15.19 -2.70
C ILE A 169 48.82 -16.20 -1.86
N THR A 170 48.24 -17.37 -1.60
CA THR A 170 48.98 -18.54 -1.14
C THR A 170 49.51 -19.30 -2.36
N LYS A 171 50.80 -19.16 -2.65
CA LYS A 171 51.50 -20.13 -3.50
C LYS A 171 51.82 -21.35 -2.63
N LYS A 172 51.19 -22.46 -2.98
CA LYS A 172 51.47 -23.79 -2.44
C LYS A 172 52.44 -24.51 -3.39
N ASP A 173 53.32 -25.28 -2.75
CA ASP A 173 54.06 -26.46 -3.24
C ASP A 173 55.33 -26.25 -4.10
N ASN A 174 56.50 -26.62 -3.55
CA ASN A 174 57.02 -27.98 -3.74
C ASN A 174 58.30 -28.24 -2.92
N ASP A 175 58.26 -29.32 -2.12
CA ASP A 175 59.44 -30.06 -1.69
C ASP A 175 60.05 -30.79 -2.91
N MET A 176 61.36 -30.62 -3.10
CA MET A 176 62.38 -31.65 -3.39
C MET A 176 63.77 -31.05 -3.20
#